data_AF-A0A7X6MSB4-F1
#
_entry.id   AF-A0A7X6MSB4-F1
#
_cell.length_a   1.000
_cell.length_b   1.000
_cell.length_c   1.000
_cell.angle_alpha   90.00
_cell.angle_beta   90.00
_cell.angle_gamma   90.00
#
_symmetry.space_group_name_H-M   'P 1'
#
loop_
_entity.id
_entity.type
_entity.pdbx_description
1 polymer ?
#
loop_
_entity_poly.entity_id
_entity_poly.type
_entity_poly.pdbx_seq_one_letter_code
_entity_poly.pdbx_strand_id
1 'polypeptide(L)'
;MTTSATGPDEQLEPQRRTLKIEIAVVLAVTFGLSAYTAGLRLIEAVLLGLSGQTVALNPKRSPFDLIDLGLHLAVVLQLLSWGALALYLLWRSGFGPSAIGLSRPQWRADGLGGLGLALLIGLPGLGFYVLARVMGLSADVEPAELYDTWWRIPMLLGVAFANGWAEEIIVVGFLLTRLRQLDVSPGRALVISSLLRGAYHLYQGYSAGLGNVVMGLVFGYAWQRTGRLWPLIIAHTLIDAVAFVGYALVADHLTWLR
;
A
#
# COMPACT_ATOMS: atom_id res chain seq x y z
N MET A 1 -29.03 34.52 33.29
CA MET A 1 -28.09 34.23 32.19
C MET A 1 -28.34 32.79 31.76
N THR A 2 -29.01 32.62 30.64
CA THR A 2 -29.37 31.32 30.06
C THR A 2 -28.12 30.67 29.47
N THR A 3 -27.68 29.54 30.03
CA THR A 3 -26.69 28.68 29.39
C THR A 3 -27.37 28.03 28.19
N SER A 4 -27.06 28.51 26.98
CA SER A 4 -27.41 27.84 25.73
C SER A 4 -26.59 26.55 25.68
N ALA A 5 -27.21 25.43 26.05
CA ALA A 5 -26.67 24.11 25.76
C ALA A 5 -26.65 23.98 24.23
N THR A 6 -25.46 24.04 23.63
CA THR A 6 -25.26 23.75 22.21
C THR A 6 -25.77 22.34 21.94
N GLY A 7 -26.56 22.19 20.87
CA GLY A 7 -27.19 20.90 20.55
C GLY A 7 -26.14 19.81 20.27
N PRO A 8 -26.46 18.52 20.44
CA PRO A 8 -25.54 17.43 20.12
C PRO A 8 -24.95 17.52 18.69
N ASP A 9 -25.72 18.04 17.72
CA ASP A 9 -25.23 18.29 16.35
C ASP A 9 -24.17 19.40 16.24
N GLU A 10 -24.23 20.45 17.08
CA GLU A 10 -23.22 21.52 17.09
C GLU A 10 -21.87 21.05 17.64
N GLN A 11 -21.85 20.01 18.48
CA GLN A 11 -20.61 19.40 19.00
C GLN A 11 -20.00 18.40 18.02
N LEU A 12 -20.82 17.74 17.18
CA LEU A 12 -20.37 16.74 16.20
C LEU A 12 -19.71 17.36 14.96
N GLU A 13 -20.16 18.53 14.51
CA GLU A 13 -19.62 19.20 13.31
C GLU A 13 -18.12 19.59 13.42
N PRO A 14 -17.64 20.21 14.53
CA PRO A 14 -16.21 20.45 14.75
C PRO A 14 -15.38 19.16 14.75
N GLN A 15 -15.94 18.06 15.28
CA GLN A 15 -15.28 16.76 15.32
C GLN A 15 -15.17 16.14 13.92
N ARG A 16 -16.25 16.15 13.13
CA ARG A 16 -16.25 15.69 11.73
C ARG A 16 -15.29 16.50 10.87
N ARG A 17 -15.26 17.82 11.05
CA ARG A 17 -14.32 18.69 10.33
C ARG A 17 -12.87 18.34 10.65
N THR A 18 -12.55 18.11 11.93
CA THR A 18 -11.20 17.72 12.36
C THR A 18 -10.78 16.39 11.74
N LEU A 19 -11.67 15.39 11.70
CA LEU A 19 -11.40 14.10 11.05
C LEU A 19 -11.15 14.24 9.54
N LYS A 20 -11.95 15.06 8.84
CA LYS A 20 -11.73 15.33 7.41
C LYS A 20 -10.37 15.97 7.14
N ILE A 21 -9.98 16.94 7.98
CA ILE A 21 -8.65 17.59 7.89
C ILE A 21 -7.56 16.57 8.16
N GLU A 22 -7.71 15.72 9.18
CA GLU A 22 -6.74 14.70 9.51
C GLU A 22 -6.54 13.70 8.36
N ILE A 23 -7.63 13.19 7.77
CA ILE A 23 -7.57 12.33 6.58
C ILE A 23 -6.83 13.06 5.45
N ALA A 24 -7.22 14.30 5.15
CA ALA A 24 -6.64 15.07 4.05
C ALA A 24 -5.13 15.29 4.25
N VAL A 25 -4.69 15.67 5.45
CA VAL A 25 -3.27 15.89 5.76
C VAL A 25 -2.48 14.58 5.71
N VAL A 26 -2.98 13.50 6.31
CA VAL A 26 -2.32 12.19 6.27
C VAL A 26 -2.17 11.72 4.83
N LEU A 27 -3.22 11.78 4.03
CA LEU A 27 -3.16 11.38 2.62
C LEU A 27 -2.25 12.32 1.81
N ALA A 28 -2.30 13.64 2.02
CA ALA A 28 -1.44 14.59 1.30
C ALA A 28 0.06 14.38 1.58
N VAL A 29 0.43 13.94 2.79
CA VAL A 29 1.82 13.64 3.15
C VAL A 29 2.26 12.25 2.67
N THR A 30 1.30 11.35 2.41
CA THR A 30 1.55 9.93 2.10
C THR A 30 0.97 9.56 0.73
N PHE A 31 0.03 8.62 0.69
CA PHE A 31 -0.45 7.96 -0.53
C PHE A 31 -1.34 8.83 -1.42
N GLY A 32 -1.88 9.94 -0.92
CA GLY A 32 -2.61 10.92 -1.73
C GLY A 32 -1.67 11.68 -2.67
N LEU A 33 -0.49 12.08 -2.21
CA LEU A 33 0.54 12.64 -3.07
C LEU A 33 1.07 11.58 -4.05
N SER A 34 1.29 10.35 -3.59
CA SER A 34 1.67 9.22 -4.45
C SER A 34 0.63 8.95 -5.54
N ALA A 35 -0.67 9.04 -5.24
CA ALA A 35 -1.74 8.90 -6.22
C ALA A 35 -1.74 10.00 -7.27
N TYR A 36 -1.53 11.25 -6.84
CA TYR A 36 -1.41 12.38 -7.75
C TYR A 36 -0.23 12.22 -8.71
N THR A 37 0.96 11.90 -8.20
CA THR A 37 2.15 11.71 -9.03
C THR A 37 2.03 10.47 -9.92
N ALA A 38 1.42 9.39 -9.44
CA ALA A 38 1.16 8.19 -10.22
C ALA A 38 0.24 8.45 -11.42
N GLY A 39 -0.79 9.28 -11.25
CA GLY A 39 -1.65 9.70 -12.35
C GLY A 39 -0.88 10.48 -13.43
N LEU A 40 -0.03 11.43 -13.03
CA LEU A 40 0.81 12.17 -13.98
C LEU A 40 1.79 11.24 -14.73
N ARG A 41 2.42 10.30 -14.01
CA ARG A 41 3.32 9.30 -14.60
C ARG A 41 2.62 8.38 -15.60
N LEU A 42 1.38 7.98 -15.30
CA LEU A 42 0.58 7.19 -16.25
C LEU A 42 0.27 7.98 -17.52
N ILE A 43 -0.14 9.25 -17.38
CA ILE A 43 -0.43 10.12 -18.53
C ILE A 43 0.83 10.27 -19.39
N GLU A 44 1.98 10.56 -18.79
CA GLU A 44 3.29 10.62 -19.48
C GLU A 44 3.60 9.30 -20.21
N ALA A 45 3.47 8.16 -19.52
CA ALA A 45 3.74 6.85 -20.10
C ALA A 45 2.81 6.53 -21.29
N VAL A 46 1.53 6.89 -21.20
CA VAL A 46 0.56 6.68 -22.29
C VAL A 46 0.91 7.54 -23.50
N LEU A 47 1.28 8.81 -23.31
CA LEU A 47 1.69 9.70 -24.39
C LEU A 47 2.98 9.22 -25.09
N LEU A 48 3.89 8.60 -24.36
CA LEU A 48 5.14 8.04 -24.86
C LEU A 48 5.01 6.59 -25.38
N GLY A 49 3.83 5.98 -25.27
CA GLY A 49 3.60 4.57 -25.58
C GLY A 49 3.86 3.67 -24.37
N LEU A 50 2.79 3.33 -23.64
CA LEU A 50 2.83 2.65 -22.34
C LEU A 50 3.59 1.31 -22.37
N SER A 51 3.38 0.50 -23.42
CA SER A 51 3.98 -0.84 -23.52
C SER A 51 5.49 -0.82 -23.63
N GLY A 52 6.07 0.27 -24.15
CA GLY A 52 7.51 0.46 -24.30
C GLY A 52 8.18 1.11 -23.08
N GLN A 53 7.44 1.44 -22.03
CA GLN A 53 7.99 2.01 -20.81
C GLN A 53 8.46 0.91 -19.86
N THR A 54 9.54 1.18 -19.13
CA THR A 54 10.02 0.33 -18.01
C THR A 54 9.96 1.11 -16.72
N VAL A 55 9.44 0.49 -15.66
CA VAL A 55 9.27 1.05 -14.33
C VAL A 55 10.02 0.17 -13.34
N ALA A 56 11.09 0.72 -12.79
CA ALA A 56 11.83 0.07 -11.70
C ALA A 56 11.12 0.32 -10.36
N LEU A 57 10.77 -0.74 -9.62
CA LEU A 57 10.17 -0.61 -8.28
C LEU A 57 11.22 -0.27 -7.22
N ASN A 58 12.39 -0.90 -7.32
CA ASN A 58 13.53 -0.66 -6.46
C ASN A 58 14.77 -0.27 -7.30
N PRO A 59 14.80 0.93 -7.91
CA PRO A 59 15.91 1.38 -8.73
C PRO A 59 17.15 1.66 -7.88
N LYS A 60 18.33 1.56 -8.49
CA LYS A 60 19.58 2.01 -7.88
C LYS A 60 19.56 3.53 -7.76
N ARG A 61 19.85 4.04 -6.58
CA ARG A 61 19.76 5.47 -6.23
C ARG A 61 21.12 6.17 -6.21
N SER A 62 22.19 5.40 -6.04
CA SER A 62 23.56 5.91 -6.04
C SER A 62 24.51 4.92 -6.71
N PRO A 63 25.51 5.38 -7.48
CA PRO A 63 26.57 4.50 -7.97
C PRO A 63 27.44 3.92 -6.85
N PHE A 64 27.41 4.51 -5.64
CA PHE A 64 28.20 4.06 -4.48
C PHE A 64 27.37 3.19 -3.54
N ASP A 65 27.77 1.93 -3.35
CA ASP A 65 26.96 0.90 -2.67
C ASP A 65 26.51 1.27 -1.24
N LEU A 66 27.38 1.86 -0.41
CA LEU A 66 27.00 2.26 0.95
C LEU A 66 26.03 3.45 0.96
N ILE A 67 26.14 4.36 0.00
CA ILE A 67 25.20 5.48 -0.15
C ILE A 67 23.86 4.92 -0.64
N ASP A 68 23.89 3.97 -1.58
CA ASP A 68 22.69 3.31 -2.09
C ASP A 68 21.92 2.59 -0.96
N LEU A 69 22.64 1.78 -0.16
CA LEU A 69 22.09 1.15 1.04
C LEU A 69 21.46 2.17 1.99
N GLY A 70 22.14 3.30 2.24
CA GLY A 70 21.63 4.36 3.10
C GLY A 70 20.35 5.01 2.56
N LEU A 71 20.26 5.21 1.24
CA LEU A 71 19.08 5.78 0.59
C LEU A 71 17.89 4.81 0.59
N HIS A 72 18.12 3.50 0.41
CA HIS A 72 17.08 2.49 0.57
C HIS A 72 16.61 2.38 2.02
N LEU A 73 17.53 2.44 3.00
CA LEU A 73 17.16 2.48 4.42
C LEU A 73 16.31 3.72 4.74
N ALA A 74 16.60 4.87 4.13
CA ALA A 74 15.78 6.07 4.28
C ALA A 74 14.34 5.86 3.78
N VAL A 75 14.14 5.14 2.67
CA VAL A 75 12.80 4.77 2.16
C VAL A 75 12.08 3.86 3.16
N VAL A 76 12.76 2.83 3.67
CA VAL A 76 12.20 1.93 4.69
C VAL A 76 11.77 2.73 5.92
N LEU A 77 12.64 3.60 6.44
CA LEU A 77 12.34 4.43 7.60
C LEU A 77 11.18 5.40 7.33
N GLN A 78 11.08 5.97 6.12
CA GLN A 78 9.99 6.83 5.71
C GLN A 78 8.64 6.09 5.75
N LEU A 79 8.56 4.91 5.14
CA LEU A 79 7.34 4.08 5.11
C LEU A 79 6.94 3.62 6.52
N LEU A 80 7.90 3.18 7.33
CA LEU A 80 7.65 2.85 8.74
C LEU A 80 7.10 4.06 9.50
N SER A 81 7.67 5.26 9.26
CA SER A 81 7.23 6.52 9.88
C SER A 81 5.83 6.93 9.45
N TRP A 82 5.47 6.73 8.17
CA TRP A 82 4.11 6.99 7.66
C TRP A 82 3.07 6.13 8.40
N GLY A 83 3.30 4.82 8.51
CA GLY A 83 2.42 3.93 9.27
C GLY A 83 2.39 4.31 10.76
N ALA A 84 3.55 4.60 11.37
CA ALA A 84 3.63 5.01 12.78
C ALA A 84 2.87 6.32 13.07
N LEU A 85 2.92 7.29 12.16
CA LEU A 85 2.17 8.54 12.26
C LEU A 85 0.66 8.28 12.26
N ALA A 86 0.16 7.44 11.35
CA ALA A 86 -1.25 7.08 11.31
C ALA A 86 -1.70 6.35 12.58
N LEU A 87 -0.87 5.43 13.10
CA LEU A 87 -1.12 4.76 14.40
C LEU A 87 -1.17 5.76 15.56
N TYR A 88 -0.22 6.70 15.60
CA TYR A 88 -0.16 7.73 16.63
C TYR A 88 -1.42 8.59 16.65
N LEU A 89 -1.89 9.03 15.47
CA LEU A 89 -3.11 9.84 15.35
C LEU A 89 -4.37 9.09 15.79
N LEU A 90 -4.49 7.81 15.42
CA LEU A 90 -5.55 6.93 15.90
C LEU A 90 -5.50 6.77 17.42
N TRP A 91 -4.33 6.48 17.97
CA TRP A 91 -4.11 6.30 19.40
C TRP A 91 -4.49 7.56 20.18
N ARG A 92 -4.07 8.74 19.71
CA ARG A 92 -4.43 10.04 20.28
C ARG A 92 -5.93 10.32 20.23
N SER A 93 -6.66 9.65 19.34
CA SER A 93 -8.12 9.74 19.21
C SER A 93 -8.88 8.64 19.95
N GLY A 94 -8.19 7.85 20.79
CA GLY A 94 -8.79 6.75 21.57
C GLY A 94 -8.79 5.39 20.90
N PHE A 95 -8.25 5.26 19.68
CA PHE A 95 -8.16 4.00 18.94
C PHE A 95 -6.73 3.46 19.04
N GLY A 96 -6.45 2.68 20.08
CA GLY A 96 -5.14 2.02 20.22
C GLY A 96 -4.87 0.99 19.11
N PRO A 97 -3.63 0.50 18.96
CA PRO A 97 -3.26 -0.45 17.91
C PRO A 97 -4.15 -1.70 17.84
N SER A 98 -4.60 -2.21 18.99
CA SER A 98 -5.52 -3.34 19.05
C SER A 98 -6.89 -3.07 18.40
N ALA A 99 -7.35 -1.82 18.40
CA ALA A 99 -8.64 -1.42 17.82
C ALA A 99 -8.68 -1.53 16.29
N ILE A 100 -7.51 -1.54 15.65
CA ILE A 100 -7.39 -1.77 14.20
C ILE A 100 -6.81 -3.14 13.87
N GLY A 101 -6.63 -4.03 14.85
CA GLY A 101 -6.14 -5.39 14.60
C GLY A 101 -4.63 -5.58 14.69
N LEU A 102 -3.90 -4.63 15.26
CA LEU A 102 -2.49 -4.76 15.65
C LEU A 102 -2.35 -5.15 17.13
N SER A 103 -3.11 -6.16 17.56
CA SER A 103 -2.85 -6.85 18.82
C SER A 103 -1.64 -7.78 18.68
N ARG A 104 -1.30 -8.56 19.72
CA ARG A 104 -0.18 -9.52 19.63
C ARG A 104 -0.38 -10.48 18.45
N PRO A 105 0.61 -10.64 17.55
CA PRO A 105 0.50 -11.56 16.43
C PRO A 105 0.20 -12.98 16.90
N GLN A 106 -0.79 -13.61 16.28
CA GLN A 106 -1.11 -15.02 16.44
C GLN A 106 -0.53 -15.78 15.26
N TRP A 107 0.69 -16.30 15.44
CA TRP A 107 1.48 -16.97 14.40
C TRP A 107 0.69 -17.87 13.45
N ARG A 108 -0.20 -18.72 13.99
CA ARG A 108 -1.00 -19.64 13.16
C ARG A 108 -2.07 -18.91 12.34
N ALA A 109 -2.92 -18.13 13.00
CA ALA A 109 -4.04 -17.47 12.34
C ALA A 109 -3.57 -16.36 11.38
N ASP A 110 -2.61 -15.55 11.82
CA ASP A 110 -2.09 -14.43 11.02
C ASP A 110 -1.11 -14.90 9.95
N GLY A 111 -0.27 -15.88 10.26
CA GLY A 111 0.66 -16.46 9.28
C GLY A 111 -0.04 -17.23 8.18
N LEU A 112 -0.95 -18.17 8.53
CA LEU A 112 -1.70 -18.94 7.53
C LEU A 112 -2.71 -18.07 6.78
N GLY A 113 -3.39 -17.15 7.48
CA GLY A 113 -4.28 -16.19 6.84
C GLY A 113 -3.54 -15.28 5.86
N GLY A 114 -2.37 -14.78 6.25
CA GLY A 114 -1.52 -13.96 5.39
C GLY A 114 -0.99 -14.74 4.19
N LEU A 115 -0.52 -15.97 4.38
CA LEU A 115 -0.10 -16.83 3.28
C LEU A 115 -1.26 -17.14 2.32
N GLY A 116 -2.44 -17.47 2.84
CA GLY A 116 -3.63 -17.73 2.03
C GLY A 116 -4.04 -16.52 1.20
N LEU A 117 -4.05 -15.33 1.79
CA LEU A 117 -4.33 -14.07 1.09
C LEU A 117 -3.25 -13.75 0.05
N ALA A 118 -1.97 -13.98 0.36
CA ALA A 118 -0.86 -13.80 -0.57
C ALA A 118 -1.01 -14.69 -1.81
N LEU A 119 -1.38 -15.96 -1.64
CA LEU A 119 -1.62 -16.87 -2.76
C LEU A 119 -2.87 -16.48 -3.56
N LEU A 120 -3.93 -16.09 -2.87
CA LEU A 120 -5.20 -15.67 -3.48
C LEU A 120 -5.04 -14.45 -4.39
N ILE A 121 -4.19 -13.50 -4.02
CA ILE A 121 -3.95 -12.27 -4.80
C ILE A 121 -2.76 -12.44 -5.74
N GLY A 122 -1.64 -12.97 -5.24
CA GLY A 122 -0.38 -13.05 -5.95
C GLY A 122 -0.42 -13.97 -7.17
N LEU A 123 -1.00 -15.18 -7.06
CA LEU A 123 -1.02 -16.12 -8.19
C LEU A 123 -1.88 -15.62 -9.35
N PRO A 124 -3.16 -15.21 -9.15
CA PRO A 124 -3.94 -14.63 -10.24
C PRO A 124 -3.36 -13.29 -10.71
N GLY A 125 -2.76 -12.51 -9.81
CA GLY A 125 -2.11 -11.23 -10.13
C GLY A 125 -0.95 -11.39 -11.11
N LEU A 126 -0.11 -12.41 -10.94
CA LEU A 126 0.96 -12.73 -11.90
C LEU A 126 0.40 -13.06 -13.29
N GLY A 127 -0.63 -13.92 -13.35
CA GLY A 127 -1.29 -14.24 -14.63
C GLY A 127 -1.92 -13.02 -15.29
N PHE A 128 -2.57 -12.16 -14.50
CA PHE A 128 -3.17 -10.92 -14.98
C PHE A 128 -2.14 -9.93 -15.51
N TYR A 129 -1.00 -9.76 -14.83
CA TYR A 129 0.10 -8.92 -15.28
C TYR A 129 0.66 -9.38 -16.62
N VAL A 130 0.97 -10.67 -16.76
CA VAL A 130 1.49 -11.25 -18.01
C VAL A 130 0.52 -11.00 -19.17
N LEU A 131 -0.76 -11.24 -18.95
CA LEU A 131 -1.80 -11.02 -19.96
C LEU A 131 -1.92 -9.53 -20.34
N ALA A 132 -1.84 -8.64 -19.37
CA ALA A 132 -1.92 -7.20 -19.58
C ALA A 132 -0.69 -6.63 -20.33
N ARG A 133 0.50 -7.19 -20.12
CA ARG A 133 1.71 -6.87 -20.90
C ARG A 133 1.53 -7.21 -22.37
N VAL A 134 1.03 -8.40 -22.68
CA VAL A 134 0.75 -8.83 -24.06
C VAL A 134 -0.29 -7.93 -24.73
N MET A 135 -1.26 -7.41 -23.97
CA MET A 135 -2.27 -6.46 -24.47
C MET A 135 -1.83 -4.99 -24.50
N GLY A 136 -0.59 -4.67 -24.10
CA GLY A 136 -0.08 -3.29 -24.05
C GLY A 136 -0.73 -2.40 -22.99
N LEU A 137 -1.40 -3.00 -22.00
CA LEU A 137 -2.09 -2.30 -20.91
C LEU A 137 -1.18 -2.01 -19.70
N SER A 138 0.10 -2.36 -19.79
CA SER A 138 1.08 -2.31 -18.68
C SER A 138 2.47 -1.96 -19.15
N ALA A 139 3.16 -1.13 -18.36
CA ALA A 139 4.60 -0.94 -18.51
C ALA A 139 5.35 -2.21 -18.07
N ASP A 140 6.60 -2.33 -18.49
CA ASP A 140 7.49 -3.38 -18.00
C ASP A 140 7.88 -3.04 -16.58
N VAL A 141 7.52 -3.90 -15.63
CA VAL A 141 7.88 -3.68 -14.23
C VAL A 141 9.18 -4.44 -13.98
N GLU A 142 10.23 -3.70 -13.64
CA GLU A 142 11.50 -4.24 -13.15
C GLU A 142 11.49 -4.18 -11.62
N PRO A 143 11.28 -5.31 -10.91
CA PRO A 143 11.09 -5.29 -9.46
C PRO A 143 12.29 -4.78 -8.67
N ALA A 144 13.50 -5.02 -9.16
CA ALA A 144 14.74 -4.47 -8.60
C ALA A 144 15.84 -4.53 -9.67
N GLU A 145 16.72 -3.53 -9.69
CA GLU A 145 17.94 -3.61 -10.50
C GLU A 145 18.83 -4.75 -10.00
N LEU A 146 19.40 -5.51 -10.95
CA LEU A 146 20.24 -6.67 -10.66
C LEU A 146 21.68 -6.23 -10.41
N TYR A 147 22.03 -6.04 -9.13
CA TYR A 147 23.41 -5.78 -8.70
C TYR A 147 23.86 -6.73 -7.58
N ASP A 148 25.15 -7.05 -7.56
CA ASP A 148 25.71 -8.07 -6.66
C ASP A 148 26.20 -7.46 -5.34
N THR A 149 25.25 -7.12 -4.45
CA THR A 149 25.56 -6.70 -3.07
C THR A 149 24.94 -7.65 -2.05
N TRP A 150 25.68 -7.95 -0.99
CA TRP A 150 25.25 -8.88 0.07
C TRP A 150 23.98 -8.42 0.80
N TRP A 151 23.74 -7.10 0.85
CA TRP A 151 22.62 -6.49 1.56
C TRP A 151 21.34 -6.39 0.71
N ARG A 152 21.40 -6.66 -0.60
CA ARG A 152 20.28 -6.49 -1.52
C ARG A 152 19.03 -7.26 -1.08
N ILE A 153 19.15 -8.57 -0.86
CA ILE A 153 18.01 -9.40 -0.47
C ILE A 153 17.43 -8.96 0.89
N PRO A 154 18.23 -8.81 1.96
CA PRO A 154 17.74 -8.25 3.23
C PRO A 154 17.01 -6.90 3.06
N MET A 155 17.54 -6.01 2.21
CA MET A 155 16.94 -4.71 1.96
C MET A 155 15.61 -4.83 1.21
N LEU A 156 15.51 -5.65 0.16
CA LEU A 156 14.25 -5.87 -0.56
C LEU A 156 13.16 -6.47 0.33
N LEU A 157 13.52 -7.39 1.23
CA LEU A 157 12.60 -7.91 2.25
C LEU A 157 12.16 -6.81 3.24
N GLY A 158 13.09 -5.93 3.63
CA GLY A 158 12.80 -4.77 4.45
C GLY A 158 11.84 -3.78 3.79
N VAL A 159 12.04 -3.49 2.49
CA VAL A 159 11.14 -2.66 1.69
C VAL A 159 9.77 -3.31 1.55
N ALA A 160 9.70 -4.60 1.23
CA ALA A 160 8.44 -5.35 1.13
C ALA A 160 7.62 -5.28 2.43
N PHE A 161 8.29 -5.44 3.57
CA PHE A 161 7.65 -5.27 4.88
C PHE A 161 7.20 -3.83 5.11
N ALA A 162 8.05 -2.85 4.79
CA ALA A 162 7.75 -1.44 5.00
C ALA A 162 6.57 -0.95 4.14
N ASN A 163 6.44 -1.44 2.90
CA ASN A 163 5.27 -1.21 2.04
C ASN A 163 4.01 -1.78 2.68
N GLY A 164 4.02 -3.07 3.02
CA GLY A 164 2.88 -3.72 3.68
C GLY A 164 2.50 -3.04 5.00
N TRP A 165 3.48 -2.61 5.79
CA TRP A 165 3.27 -1.83 7.00
C TRP A 165 2.55 -0.51 6.70
N ALA A 166 3.11 0.32 5.81
CA ALA A 166 2.59 1.65 5.54
C ALA A 166 1.20 1.59 4.90
N GLU A 167 1.04 0.78 3.86
CA GLU A 167 -0.18 0.69 3.08
C GLU A 167 -1.33 0.08 3.88
N GLU A 168 -1.11 -1.04 4.57
CA GLU A 168 -2.19 -1.68 5.33
C GLU A 168 -2.59 -0.81 6.53
N ILE A 169 -1.65 -0.15 7.20
CA ILE A 169 -1.99 0.74 8.31
C ILE A 169 -2.74 1.99 7.82
N ILE A 170 -2.29 2.65 6.75
CA ILE A 170 -2.90 3.91 6.32
C ILE A 170 -4.21 3.66 5.56
N VAL A 171 -4.17 2.78 4.56
CA VAL A 171 -5.26 2.62 3.59
C VAL A 171 -6.38 1.74 4.14
N VAL A 172 -6.04 0.73 4.94
CA VAL A 172 -7.03 -0.16 5.58
C VAL A 172 -7.30 0.30 7.01
N GLY A 173 -6.32 0.23 7.91
CA GLY A 173 -6.51 0.48 9.34
C GLY A 173 -7.01 1.88 9.66
N PHE A 174 -6.31 2.92 9.19
CA PHE A 174 -6.59 4.32 9.44
C PHE A 174 -7.78 4.80 8.62
N LEU A 175 -7.70 4.73 7.29
CA LEU A 175 -8.71 5.35 6.42
C LEU A 175 -10.09 4.73 6.62
N LEU A 176 -10.23 3.39 6.70
CA LEU A 176 -11.54 2.77 6.95
C LEU A 176 -12.08 3.11 8.34
N THR A 177 -11.21 3.20 9.35
CA THR A 177 -11.62 3.65 10.69
C THR A 177 -12.11 5.08 10.67
N ARG A 178 -11.39 6.00 10.02
CA ARG A 178 -11.76 7.41 9.93
C ARG A 178 -13.02 7.63 9.11
N LEU A 179 -13.19 6.92 8.00
CA LEU A 179 -14.42 6.97 7.19
C LEU A 179 -15.63 6.45 7.99
N ARG A 180 -15.45 5.40 8.80
CA ARG A 180 -16.49 4.92 9.71
C ARG A 180 -16.86 5.96 10.77
N GLN A 181 -15.88 6.69 11.32
CA GLN A 181 -16.14 7.79 12.26
C GLN A 181 -16.83 9.01 11.61
N LEU A 182 -16.78 9.11 10.29
CA LEU A 182 -17.53 10.10 9.49
C LEU A 182 -18.88 9.55 9.02
N ASP A 183 -19.37 8.45 9.61
CA ASP A 183 -20.64 7.78 9.26
C ASP A 183 -20.72 7.31 7.79
N VAL A 184 -19.57 7.12 7.14
CA VAL A 184 -19.53 6.54 5.78
C VAL A 184 -19.83 5.05 5.88
N SER A 185 -20.85 4.60 5.14
CA SER A 185 -21.25 3.19 5.12
C SER A 185 -20.07 2.26 4.79
N PRO A 186 -19.98 1.04 5.39
CA PRO A 186 -18.85 0.14 5.19
C PRO A 186 -18.51 -0.16 3.73
N GLY A 187 -19.53 -0.37 2.88
CA GLY A 187 -19.32 -0.63 1.45
C GLY A 187 -18.73 0.56 0.70
N ARG A 188 -19.22 1.78 0.95
CA ARG A 188 -18.63 3.00 0.36
C ARG A 188 -17.21 3.25 0.84
N ALA A 189 -16.95 3.05 2.14
CA ALA A 189 -15.61 3.20 2.70
C ALA A 189 -14.62 2.21 2.07
N LEU A 190 -15.05 0.96 1.87
CA LEU A 190 -14.26 -0.08 1.20
C LEU A 190 -13.91 0.33 -0.24
N VAL A 191 -14.89 0.81 -1.02
CA VAL A 191 -14.64 1.27 -2.39
C VAL A 191 -13.68 2.46 -2.42
N ILE A 192 -13.87 3.47 -1.56
CA ILE A 192 -12.98 4.65 -1.49
C ILE A 192 -11.54 4.24 -1.18
N SER A 193 -11.35 3.38 -0.17
CA SER A 193 -10.03 2.86 0.22
C SER A 193 -9.38 2.05 -0.91
N SER A 194 -10.16 1.21 -1.59
CA SER A 194 -9.67 0.38 -2.70
C SER A 194 -9.29 1.21 -3.93
N LEU A 195 -10.07 2.24 -4.24
CA LEU A 195 -9.78 3.17 -5.33
C LEU A 195 -8.54 4.02 -5.04
N LEU A 196 -8.36 4.47 -3.79
CA LEU A 196 -7.12 5.14 -3.37
C LEU A 196 -5.92 4.22 -3.61
N ARG A 197 -6.03 2.94 -3.21
CA ARG A 197 -5.01 1.92 -3.46
C ARG A 197 -4.67 1.80 -4.94
N GLY A 198 -5.66 1.58 -5.79
CA GLY A 198 -5.43 1.55 -7.23
C GLY A 198 -4.75 2.81 -7.77
N ALA A 199 -5.17 3.99 -7.29
CA ALA A 199 -4.68 5.27 -7.78
C ALA A 199 -3.18 5.48 -7.59
N TYR A 200 -2.61 5.14 -6.41
CA TYR A 200 -1.17 5.29 -6.18
C TYR A 200 -0.31 4.20 -6.85
N HIS A 201 -0.92 3.22 -7.51
CA HIS A 201 -0.23 2.21 -8.33
C HIS A 201 -0.33 2.45 -9.84
N LEU A 202 -1.05 3.50 -10.29
CA LEU A 202 -1.24 3.77 -11.71
C LEU A 202 0.06 4.04 -12.48
N TYR A 203 1.15 4.42 -11.80
CA TYR A 203 2.45 4.67 -12.43
C TYR A 203 3.04 3.44 -13.13
N GLN A 204 2.60 2.23 -12.78
CA GLN A 204 3.01 0.98 -13.42
C GLN A 204 2.12 0.61 -14.64
N GLY A 205 1.01 1.33 -14.84
CA GLY A 205 0.02 1.05 -15.88
C GLY A 205 -1.38 0.76 -15.35
N TYR A 206 -2.34 0.58 -16.27
CA TYR A 206 -3.74 0.34 -15.94
C TYR A 206 -3.96 -0.96 -15.17
N SER A 207 -3.22 -2.02 -15.51
CA SER A 207 -3.34 -3.33 -14.85
C SER A 207 -2.94 -3.26 -13.39
N ALA A 208 -1.82 -2.61 -13.07
CA ALA A 208 -1.35 -2.48 -11.70
C ALA A 208 -2.35 -1.71 -10.85
N GLY A 209 -2.93 -0.63 -11.39
CA GLY A 209 -4.03 0.09 -10.75
C GLY A 209 -5.23 -0.81 -10.47
N LEU A 210 -5.71 -1.55 -11.48
CA LEU A 210 -6.88 -2.42 -11.32
C LEU A 210 -6.62 -3.60 -10.35
N GLY A 211 -5.46 -4.26 -10.45
CA GLY A 211 -5.06 -5.33 -9.54
C GLY A 211 -5.02 -4.84 -8.09
N ASN A 212 -4.58 -3.61 -7.87
CA ASN A 212 -4.55 -2.97 -6.56
C ASN A 212 -5.92 -2.55 -6.05
N VAL A 213 -6.86 -2.17 -6.93
CA VAL A 213 -8.27 -2.03 -6.55
C VAL A 213 -8.82 -3.38 -6.05
N VAL A 214 -8.56 -4.47 -6.77
CA VAL A 214 -9.04 -5.81 -6.36
C VAL A 214 -8.43 -6.24 -5.03
N MET A 215 -7.11 -6.08 -4.86
CA MET A 215 -6.43 -6.34 -3.58
C MET A 215 -7.03 -5.50 -2.46
N GLY A 216 -7.26 -4.20 -2.69
CA GLY A 216 -7.88 -3.30 -1.72
C GLY A 216 -9.28 -3.76 -1.30
N LEU A 217 -10.10 -4.23 -2.25
CA LEU A 217 -11.43 -4.76 -1.97
C LEU A 217 -11.36 -6.01 -1.10
N VAL A 218 -10.48 -6.95 -1.43
CA VAL A 218 -10.30 -8.21 -0.68
C VAL A 218 -9.76 -7.94 0.71
N PHE A 219 -8.69 -7.16 0.84
CA PHE A 219 -8.04 -6.88 2.11
C PHE A 219 -8.92 -6.02 3.01
N GLY A 220 -9.50 -4.95 2.46
CA GLY A 220 -10.43 -4.11 3.21
C GLY A 220 -11.66 -4.88 3.68
N TYR A 221 -12.22 -5.78 2.85
CA TYR A 221 -13.32 -6.65 3.26
C TYR A 221 -12.88 -7.63 4.37
N ALA A 222 -11.74 -8.30 4.21
CA ALA A 222 -11.20 -9.20 5.21
C ALA A 222 -10.99 -8.49 6.56
N TRP A 223 -10.48 -7.26 6.55
CA TRP A 223 -10.35 -6.44 7.75
C TRP A 223 -11.70 -6.04 8.34
N GLN A 224 -12.67 -5.60 7.53
CA GLN A 224 -14.02 -5.28 8.01
C GLN A 224 -14.71 -6.48 8.67
N ARG A 225 -14.42 -7.70 8.21
CA ARG A 225 -15.00 -8.94 8.75
C ARG A 225 -14.28 -9.45 9.99
N THR A 226 -12.95 -9.34 10.05
CA THR A 226 -12.13 -9.97 11.09
C THR A 226 -11.58 -8.99 12.12
N GLY A 227 -11.46 -7.71 11.76
CA GLY A 227 -10.79 -6.69 12.54
C GLY A 227 -9.29 -6.93 12.72
N ARG A 228 -8.64 -7.74 11.86
CA ARG A 228 -7.22 -8.12 11.99
C ARG A 228 -6.39 -7.53 10.87
N LEU A 229 -5.28 -6.88 11.22
CA LEU A 229 -4.39 -6.23 10.25
C LEU A 229 -3.12 -7.04 9.96
N TRP A 230 -2.62 -7.80 10.94
CA TRP A 230 -1.43 -8.65 10.76
C TRP A 230 -1.49 -9.60 9.56
N PRO A 231 -2.61 -10.34 9.29
CA PRO A 231 -2.68 -11.18 8.11
C PRO A 231 -2.48 -10.38 6.81
N LEU A 232 -3.00 -9.15 6.76
CA LEU A 232 -2.88 -8.29 5.58
C LEU A 232 -1.44 -7.81 5.38
N ILE A 233 -0.79 -7.35 6.47
CA ILE A 233 0.62 -6.91 6.43
C ILE A 233 1.52 -8.07 5.97
N ILE A 234 1.31 -9.27 6.53
CA ILE A 234 2.05 -10.48 6.14
C ILE A 234 1.78 -10.81 4.68
N ALA A 235 0.52 -10.82 4.25
CA ALA A 235 0.15 -11.14 2.87
C ALA A 235 0.81 -10.17 1.87
N HIS A 236 0.72 -8.87 2.15
CA HIS A 236 1.34 -7.83 1.34
C HIS A 236 2.87 -8.02 1.28
N THR A 237 3.50 -8.18 2.44
CA THR A 237 4.95 -8.42 2.54
C THR A 237 5.38 -9.61 1.69
N LEU A 238 4.61 -10.71 1.71
CA LEU A 238 4.90 -11.90 0.93
C LEU A 238 4.73 -11.68 -0.58
N ILE A 239 3.67 -10.97 -1.01
CA ILE A 239 3.45 -10.62 -2.41
C ILE A 239 4.63 -9.78 -2.93
N ASP A 240 5.00 -8.73 -2.20
CA ASP A 240 6.11 -7.85 -2.56
C ASP A 240 7.45 -8.58 -2.52
N ALA A 241 7.69 -9.41 -1.49
CA ALA A 241 8.93 -10.20 -1.40
C ALA A 241 9.08 -11.16 -2.57
N VAL A 242 8.01 -11.84 -2.98
CA VAL A 242 8.01 -12.72 -4.16
C VAL A 242 8.25 -11.90 -5.44
N ALA A 243 7.61 -10.74 -5.58
CA ALA A 243 7.84 -9.88 -6.74
C ALA A 243 9.28 -9.38 -6.81
N PHE A 244 9.83 -8.86 -5.71
CA PHE A 244 11.16 -8.24 -5.66
C PHE A 244 12.29 -9.27 -5.72
N VAL A 245 12.21 -10.30 -4.87
CA VAL A 245 13.25 -11.33 -4.73
C VAL A 245 13.09 -12.42 -5.76
N GLY A 246 11.87 -12.87 -6.04
CA GLY A 246 11.61 -13.91 -7.04
C GLY A 246 12.06 -13.48 -8.43
N TYR A 247 11.80 -12.23 -8.81
CA TYR A 247 12.39 -11.67 -10.03
C TYR A 247 13.92 -11.65 -9.97
N ALA A 248 14.50 -11.11 -8.89
CA ALA A 248 15.94 -11.04 -8.72
C ALA A 248 16.67 -12.39 -8.85
N LEU A 249 16.00 -13.50 -8.54
CA LEU A 249 16.56 -14.86 -8.61
C LEU A 249 16.31 -15.56 -9.96
N VAL A 250 15.24 -15.19 -10.67
CA VAL A 250 14.79 -15.92 -11.87
C VAL A 250 14.95 -15.08 -13.15
N ALA A 251 15.24 -13.78 -13.05
CA ALA A 251 15.37 -12.87 -14.20
C ALA A 251 16.39 -13.35 -15.25
N ASP A 252 17.51 -13.95 -14.83
CA ASP A 252 18.52 -14.50 -15.74
C ASP A 252 18.03 -15.73 -16.54
N HIS A 253 16.90 -16.32 -16.12
CA HIS A 253 16.26 -17.48 -16.75
C HIS A 253 14.99 -17.11 -17.54
N LEU A 254 14.55 -15.85 -17.49
CA LEU A 254 13.31 -15.35 -18.12
C LEU A 254 13.60 -14.52 -19.37
N THR A 255 14.55 -14.96 -20.19
CA THR A 255 14.95 -14.25 -21.43
C THR A 255 13.83 -14.09 -22.46
N TRP A 256 12.74 -14.86 -22.33
CA TRP A 256 11.56 -14.82 -23.19
C TRP A 256 10.51 -13.74 -22.81
N LEU A 257 10.66 -13.09 -21.65
CA LEU A 257 9.80 -12.00 -21.18
C LEU A 257 10.35 -10.59 -21.52
N ARG A 258 11.54 -10.51 -22.11
CA ARG A 258 12.19 -9.25 -22.54
C ARG A 258 11.84 -8.90 -23.99
#